data_AF-A0A9K3NW79-F1
#
_entry.id   AF-A0A9K3NW79-F1
#
_cell.length_a   1.000
_cell.length_b   1.000
_cell.length_c   1.000
_cell.angle_alpha   90.00
_cell.angle_beta   90.00
_cell.angle_gamma   90.00
#
_symmetry.space_group_name_H-M   'P 1'
#
loop_
_entity.id
_entity.type
_entity.pdbx_description
1 polymer ?
#
loop_
_entity_poly.entity_id
_entity_poly.type
_entity_poly.pdbx_seq_one_letter_code
_entity_poly.pdbx_strand_id
1 'polypeptide(L)'
;MLPNRVSEMAKLNLCLEDITVKLLNMEPPFQFTNGTRRERTHNGFRYALRRWSKFMKTAGIKVRDNVDFCFDENEQVLSVEKVVPYVSGRN
;
A
#
# COMPACT_ATOMS: atom_id res chain seq x y z
N MET A 1 4.57 8.73 -3.34
CA MET A 1 3.44 7.98 -3.95
C MET A 1 3.70 6.49 -3.83
N LEU A 2 2.97 5.81 -2.95
CA LEU A 2 3.02 4.37 -2.71
C LEU A 2 1.97 3.51 -3.49
N PRO A 3 0.71 3.96 -3.70
CA PRO A 3 -0.38 3.06 -4.11
C PRO A 3 -0.21 2.43 -5.49
N ASN A 4 0.17 3.22 -6.48
CA ASN A 4 0.30 2.73 -7.86
C ASN A 4 1.46 1.73 -7.95
N ARG A 5 2.62 2.07 -7.33
CA ARG A 5 3.78 1.18 -7.26
C ARG A 5 3.46 -0.15 -6.58
N VAL A 6 2.77 -0.11 -5.43
CA VAL A 6 2.35 -1.34 -4.73
C VAL A 6 1.40 -2.18 -5.56
N SER A 7 0.46 -1.54 -6.27
CA SER A 7 -0.49 -2.28 -7.13
C SER A 7 0.20 -2.93 -8.34
N GLU A 8 1.23 -2.27 -8.89
CA GLU A 8 2.08 -2.79 -9.96
C GLU A 8 2.94 -3.96 -9.48
N MET A 9 3.65 -3.81 -8.35
CA MET A 9 4.51 -4.85 -7.77
C MET A 9 3.70 -6.09 -7.35
N ALA A 10 2.52 -5.87 -6.77
CA ALA A 10 1.58 -6.94 -6.42
C ALA A 10 0.85 -7.56 -7.62
N LYS A 11 1.15 -7.11 -8.85
CA LYS A 11 0.56 -7.64 -10.09
C LYS A 11 -0.97 -7.70 -10.02
N LEU A 12 -1.61 -6.69 -9.41
CA LEU A 12 -3.07 -6.62 -9.29
C LEU A 12 -3.79 -6.44 -10.64
N ASN A 13 -3.05 -6.26 -11.73
CA ASN A 13 -3.60 -6.38 -13.08
C ASN A 13 -3.78 -7.84 -13.52
N LEU A 14 -3.10 -8.80 -12.89
CA LEU A 14 -3.02 -10.21 -13.31
C LEU A 14 -3.84 -11.14 -12.41
N CYS A 15 -3.82 -10.96 -11.08
CA CYS A 15 -4.56 -11.83 -10.15
C CYS A 15 -5.19 -11.06 -8.97
N LEU A 16 -6.13 -11.74 -8.31
CA LEU A 16 -6.79 -11.27 -7.09
C LEU A 16 -6.06 -11.89 -5.89
N GLU A 17 -5.00 -11.24 -5.42
CA GLU A 17 -4.27 -11.66 -4.23
C GLU A 17 -4.27 -10.57 -3.17
N ASP A 18 -4.60 -10.97 -1.94
CA ASP A 18 -4.59 -10.05 -0.80
C ASP A 18 -3.15 -9.71 -0.41
N ILE A 19 -2.90 -8.43 -0.10
CA ILE A 19 -1.57 -7.97 0.28
C ILE A 19 -1.47 -7.90 1.80
N THR A 20 -0.47 -8.55 2.37
CA THR A 20 -0.13 -8.36 3.78
C THR A 20 0.76 -7.14 3.94
N VAL A 21 0.46 -6.28 4.89
CA VAL A 21 1.20 -5.05 5.17
C VAL A 21 1.85 -5.19 6.53
N LYS A 22 3.16 -4.99 6.61
CA LYS A 22 3.95 -4.94 7.84
C LYS A 22 4.48 -3.53 8.05
N LEU A 23 4.08 -2.88 9.13
CA LEU A 23 4.56 -1.57 9.55
C LEU A 23 5.71 -1.77 10.53
N LEU A 24 6.93 -1.79 9.99
CA LEU A 24 8.17 -1.95 10.76
C LEU A 24 8.61 -0.64 11.42
N ASN A 25 8.07 0.48 10.94
CA ASN A 25 8.28 1.82 11.50
C ASN A 25 7.47 2.11 12.79
N MET A 26 6.73 1.13 13.30
CA MET A 26 5.94 1.23 14.54
C MET A 26 6.56 0.36 15.63
N GLU A 27 6.42 0.77 16.88
CA GLU A 27 6.83 -0.03 18.05
C GLU A 27 5.63 -0.27 18.98
N PRO A 28 5.13 -1.52 19.09
CA PRO A 28 5.59 -2.73 18.40
C PRO A 28 5.23 -2.73 16.89
N PRO A 29 5.94 -3.54 16.06
CA PRO A 29 5.58 -3.70 14.66
C PRO A 29 4.13 -4.16 14.49
N PHE A 30 3.42 -3.56 13.55
CA PHE A 30 2.00 -3.84 13.32
C PHE A 30 1.80 -4.48 11.95
N GLN A 31 0.98 -5.53 11.87
CA GLN A 31 0.66 -6.18 10.60
C GLN A 31 -0.84 -6.28 10.35
N PHE A 32 -1.24 -6.13 9.09
CA PHE A 32 -2.63 -6.32 8.67
C PHE A 32 -2.71 -6.76 7.21
N THR A 33 -3.74 -7.54 6.88
CA THR A 33 -4.04 -7.90 5.49
C THR A 33 -4.97 -6.87 4.86
N ASN A 34 -4.60 -6.36 3.70
CA ASN A 34 -5.43 -5.47 2.90
C ASN A 34 -5.99 -6.25 1.72
N GLY A 35 -7.29 -6.50 1.77
CA GLY A 35 -7.95 -7.28 0.73
C GLY A 35 -7.94 -6.59 -0.63
N THR A 36 -8.08 -7.37 -1.70
CA THR A 36 -8.26 -6.84 -3.06
C THR A 36 -9.72 -6.88 -3.49
N ARG A 37 -10.04 -6.10 -4.53
CA ARG A 37 -11.35 -6.09 -5.18
C ARG A 37 -11.16 -6.03 -6.69
N ARG A 38 -12.08 -6.68 -7.41
CA ARG A 38 -12.22 -6.54 -8.85
C ARG A 38 -13.02 -5.28 -9.16
N GLU A 39 -12.47 -4.40 -9.99
CA GLU A 39 -13.11 -3.21 -10.52
C GLU A 39 -13.38 -3.37 -12.02
N ARG A 40 -14.56 -2.96 -12.47
CA ARG A 40 -14.89 -2.93 -13.89
C ARG A 40 -14.28 -1.68 -14.52
N THR A 41 -13.65 -1.84 -15.68
CA THR A 41 -13.09 -0.75 -16.48
C THR A 41 -13.76 -0.73 -17.86
N HIS A 42 -13.52 0.32 -18.64
CA HIS A 42 -13.96 0.38 -20.03
C HIS A 42 -13.41 -0.78 -20.87
N ASN A 43 -12.22 -1.28 -20.53
CA ASN A 43 -11.51 -2.33 -21.28
C ASN A 43 -11.57 -3.71 -20.61
N GLY A 44 -12.50 -3.93 -19.66
CA GLY A 44 -12.66 -5.21 -18.97
C GLY A 44 -12.67 -5.06 -17.45
N PHE A 45 -11.70 -5.68 -16.77
CA PHE A 45 -11.57 -5.64 -15.32
C PHE A 45 -10.13 -5.33 -14.91
N ARG A 46 -9.95 -4.72 -13.74
CA ARG A 46 -8.67 -4.61 -13.02
C ARG A 46 -8.87 -5.06 -11.58
N TYR A 47 -7.81 -5.47 -10.90
CA TYR A 47 -7.85 -5.62 -9.45
C TYR A 47 -7.20 -4.41 -8.79
N ALA A 48 -7.70 -4.06 -7.61
CA ALA A 48 -7.27 -2.93 -6.83
C ALA A 48 -7.42 -3.23 -5.35
N LEU A 49 -6.66 -2.52 -4.52
CA LEU A 49 -6.82 -2.61 -3.06
C LEU A 49 -8.23 -2.16 -2.64
N ARG A 50 -8.88 -2.95 -1.79
CA ARG A 50 -10.30 -2.80 -1.46
C ARG A 50 -10.61 -1.48 -0.73
N ARG A 51 -9.69 -0.96 0.09
CA ARG A 51 -9.87 0.29 0.87
C ARG A 51 -8.56 1.05 1.08
N TRP A 52 -8.11 1.75 0.04
CA TRP A 52 -6.88 2.55 0.08
C TRP A 52 -6.82 3.57 1.22
N SER A 53 -7.91 4.32 1.46
CA SER A 53 -7.97 5.30 2.55
C SER A 53 -7.82 4.65 3.93
N LYS A 54 -8.34 3.43 4.11
CA LYS A 54 -8.18 2.67 5.35
C LYS A 54 -6.74 2.21 5.52
N PHE A 55 -6.10 1.72 4.45
CA PHE A 55 -4.68 1.38 4.45
C PHE A 55 -3.82 2.57 4.90
N MET A 56 -3.96 3.72 4.24
CA MET A 56 -3.17 4.93 4.57
C MET A 56 -3.42 5.40 6.00
N LYS A 57 -4.68 5.38 6.45
CA LYS A 57 -5.05 5.78 7.81
C LYS A 57 -4.47 4.83 8.87
N THR A 58 -4.55 3.52 8.64
CA THR A 58 -3.96 2.52 9.55
C THR A 58 -2.44 2.64 9.59
N ALA A 59 -1.81 2.89 8.44
CA ALA A 59 -0.36 3.05 8.34
C ALA A 59 0.16 4.43 8.80
N GLY A 60 -0.73 5.38 9.12
CA GLY A 60 -0.34 6.74 9.49
C GLY A 60 0.29 7.55 8.34
N ILE A 61 0.13 7.12 7.09
CA ILE A 61 0.77 7.73 5.91
C ILE A 61 -0.17 8.79 5.31
N LYS A 62 0.38 9.96 4.98
CA LYS A 62 -0.29 11.01 4.20
C LYS A 62 0.18 11.01 2.75
N VAL A 63 -0.63 11.56 1.85
CA VAL A 63 -0.40 11.53 0.39
C VAL A 63 0.97 12.06 -0.05
N ARG A 64 1.53 13.03 0.69
CA ARG A 64 2.81 13.68 0.36
C ARG A 64 4.01 13.09 1.11
N ASP A 65 3.79 12.19 2.05
CA ASP A 65 4.87 11.62 2.84
C ASP A 65 5.80 10.79 1.94
N ASN A 66 7.10 10.83 2.26
CA ASN A 66 8.06 9.91 1.67
C ASN A 66 8.03 8.63 2.47
N VAL A 67 7.95 7.50 1.78
CA VAL A 67 7.82 6.19 2.41
C VAL A 67 8.88 5.27 1.83
N ASP A 68 9.74 4.74 2.70
CA ASP A 68 10.67 3.68 2.36
C ASP A 68 9.97 2.35 2.62
N PHE A 69 9.93 1.51 1.60
CA PHE A 69 9.22 0.24 1.65
C PHE A 69 9.91 -0.80 0.77
N CYS A 70 9.71 -2.06 1.13
CA CYS A 70 10.07 -3.23 0.33
C CYS A 70 8.82 -4.07 0.06
N PHE A 71 8.74 -4.69 -1.11
CA PHE A 71 7.65 -5.59 -1.46
C PHE A 71 8.20 -6.98 -1.82
N ASP A 72 7.73 -8.01 -1.11
CA ASP A 72 7.97 -9.40 -1.45
C ASP A 72 6.84 -9.89 -2.37
N GLU A 73 7.17 -10.09 -3.64
CA GLU A 73 6.21 -10.57 -4.65
C GLU A 73 5.79 -12.03 -4.46
N ASN A 74 6.61 -12.85 -3.80
CA ASN A 74 6.30 -14.27 -3.59
C ASN A 74 5.33 -14.45 -2.43
N GLU A 75 5.52 -13.67 -1.36
CA GLU A 75 4.66 -13.71 -0.18
C GLU A 75 3.51 -12.68 -0.20
N GLN A 76 3.48 -11.79 -1.20
CA GLN A 76 2.57 -10.64 -1.27
C GLN A 76 2.64 -9.76 -0.01
N VAL A 77 3.86 -9.49 0.45
CA VAL A 77 4.12 -8.73 1.69
C VAL A 77 4.72 -7.36 1.37
N LEU A 78 4.02 -6.30 1.76
CA LEU A 78 4.52 -4.93 1.78
C LEU A 78 5.07 -4.58 3.16
N SER A 79 6.39 -4.41 3.26
CA SER A 79 7.07 -3.94 4.47
C SER A 79 7.31 -2.43 4.38
N VAL A 80 6.70 -1.67 5.28
CA VAL A 80 6.92 -0.23 5.45
C VAL A 80 8.01 -0.04 6.50
N GLU A 81 9.18 0.38 6.04
CA GLU A 81 10.39 0.52 6.87
C GLU A 81 10.48 1.91 7.50
N LYS A 82 10.07 2.94 6.76
CA LYS A 82 10.12 4.33 7.22
C LYS A 82 9.03 5.16 6.58
N VAL A 83 8.45 6.08 7.37
CA VAL A 83 7.56 7.13 6.89
C VAL A 83 8.13 8.47 7.32
N VAL A 84 8.48 9.32 6.35
CA VAL A 84 8.96 10.68 6.57
C VAL A 84 7.84 11.66 6.22
N PRO A 85 7.25 12.33 7.22
CA PRO A 85 6.17 13.27 7.00
C PRO A 85 6.59 14.40 6.05
N TYR A 86 5.72 14.75 5.12
CA TYR A 86 5.92 15.96 4.33
C TYR A 86 5.70 17.20 5.18
N VAL A 87 6.73 18.00 5.34
CA VAL A 87 6.64 19.32 5.97
C VAL A 87 6.43 20.35 4.86
N SER A 88 5.21 20.86 4.74
CA SER A 88 4.96 22.05 3.93
C SER A 88 5.58 23.23 4.65
N GLY A 89 6.66 23.81 4.13
CA GLY A 89 7.19 25.06 4.66
C GLY A 89 6.11 26.12 4.63
N ARG A 90 5.61 26.52 5.81
CA ARG A 90 5.13 27.89 6.02
C ARG A 90 6.39 28.69 6.36
N ASN A 91 6.86 29.48 5.41
CA ASN A 91 7.44 30.78 5.71
C ASN A 91 6.30 31.79 5.70
#